data_AF-A0A969HA76-F1
#
_entry.id   AF-A0A969HA76-F1
#
_cell.length_a   1.000
_cell.length_b   1.000
_cell.length_c   1.000
_cell.angle_alpha   90.00
_cell.angle_beta   90.00
_cell.angle_gamma   90.00
#
_symmetry.space_group_name_H-M   'P 1'
#
loop_
_entity.id
_entity.type
_entity.pdbx_description
1 polymer ?
#
loop_
_entity_poly.entity_id
_entity_poly.type
_entity_poly.pdbx_seq_one_letter_code
_entity_poly.pdbx_strand_id
1 'polypeptide(L)'
;MKTDNNTVGWWLPPAAPGMPCPDEAVAGKDESHLGMFRWNPDRNNWQLMTAQADLPNNKFTASITQLGTFALGYDGGQPEISILSPTNGSIISNTLPLINALVADTGVGINPTTVEMRLDGQVVSATYNTGTGELTRLPDVPLTEGTHTVTVSAADVVGNVGTATVTFTVQQGSKLYLPIILK
;
A
#
# COMPACT_ATOMS: atom_id res chain seq x y z
N MET A 1 -28.56 -25.08 17.16
CA MET A 1 -28.81 -23.73 17.70
C MET A 1 -28.73 -23.78 19.21
N LYS A 2 -27.61 -23.29 19.76
CA LYS A 2 -27.55 -22.67 21.09
C LYS A 2 -26.66 -21.44 20.89
N THR A 3 -27.25 -20.28 21.11
CA THR A 3 -26.64 -18.96 21.00
C THR A 3 -26.14 -18.55 22.36
N ASP A 4 -24.84 -18.71 22.61
CA ASP A 4 -24.18 -18.11 23.77
C ASP A 4 -22.81 -17.54 23.30
N ASN A 5 -22.67 -16.21 23.37
CA ASN A 5 -21.46 -15.38 23.26
C ASN A 5 -20.53 -15.51 22.02
N ASN A 6 -20.91 -14.80 20.96
CA ASN A 6 -20.08 -13.88 20.13
C ASN A 6 -18.66 -14.25 19.66
N THR A 7 -18.32 -15.54 19.63
CA THR A 7 -17.02 -16.00 19.12
C THR A 7 -17.25 -17.24 18.26
N VAL A 8 -17.05 -17.14 16.95
CA VAL A 8 -17.02 -18.32 16.07
C VAL A 8 -15.56 -18.70 15.89
N GLY A 9 -15.14 -19.77 16.57
CA GLY A 9 -13.85 -20.40 16.31
C GLY A 9 -14.00 -21.35 15.11
N TRP A 10 -13.25 -21.09 14.04
CA TRP A 10 -13.16 -22.04 12.94
C TRP A 10 -12.10 -23.08 13.29
N TRP A 11 -12.53 -24.34 13.42
CA TRP A 11 -11.65 -25.50 13.52
C TRP A 11 -11.46 -26.04 12.10
N LEU A 12 -10.22 -26.34 11.68
CA LEU A 12 -9.95 -27.02 10.41
C LEU A 12 -10.07 -28.54 10.63
N PRO A 13 -11.18 -29.22 10.25
CA PRO A 13 -11.23 -30.67 10.31
C PRO A 13 -10.42 -31.27 9.16
N PRO A 14 -9.86 -32.48 9.31
CA PRO A 14 -9.28 -33.19 8.18
C PRO A 14 -10.41 -33.50 7.16
N ALA A 15 -10.15 -33.05 5.93
CA ALA A 15 -10.91 -33.18 4.68
C ALA A 15 -12.32 -33.84 4.76
N ALA A 16 -13.36 -33.02 4.66
CA ALA A 16 -14.68 -33.45 4.21
C ALA A 16 -15.26 -32.44 3.18
N PRO A 17 -16.02 -32.90 2.18
CA PRO A 17 -16.30 -32.14 0.97
C PRO A 17 -17.47 -31.16 1.19
N GLY A 18 -17.22 -29.86 1.03
CA GLY A 18 -18.30 -28.85 1.07
C GLY A 18 -17.89 -27.41 1.37
N MET A 19 -16.66 -27.14 1.81
CA MET A 19 -16.07 -25.81 1.88
C MET A 19 -14.59 -25.93 1.52
N PRO A 20 -14.12 -25.39 0.38
CA PRO A 20 -12.71 -25.47 0.05
C PRO A 20 -12.00 -24.30 0.73
N CYS A 21 -11.59 -24.52 1.97
CA CYS A 21 -10.24 -24.16 2.34
C CYS A 21 -9.62 -25.44 2.91
N PRO A 22 -9.27 -26.42 2.06
CA PRO A 22 -8.39 -27.48 2.53
C PRO A 22 -7.04 -26.85 2.84
N ASP A 23 -6.30 -27.40 3.80
CA ASP A 23 -4.92 -27.03 4.08
C ASP A 23 -4.05 -26.92 2.78
N GLU A 24 -4.44 -27.64 1.72
CA GLU A 24 -3.86 -27.65 0.38
C GLU A 24 -3.84 -26.28 -0.32
N ALA A 25 -4.83 -25.40 -0.08
CA ALA A 25 -4.90 -24.08 -0.75
C ALA A 25 -3.87 -23.08 -0.21
N VAL A 26 -3.34 -23.34 0.99
CA VAL A 26 -2.32 -22.54 1.69
C VAL A 26 -1.03 -23.31 1.91
N ALA A 27 -0.95 -24.58 1.47
CA ALA A 27 0.24 -25.40 1.59
C ALA A 27 1.46 -24.74 0.90
N GLY A 28 2.49 -24.44 1.68
CA GLY A 28 3.71 -23.77 1.23
C GLY A 28 3.60 -22.25 1.07
N LYS A 29 2.49 -21.63 1.49
CA LYS A 29 2.34 -20.18 1.59
C LYS A 29 2.75 -19.70 2.99
N ASP A 30 3.25 -18.47 3.07
CA ASP A 30 3.54 -17.84 4.36
C ASP A 30 2.22 -17.46 5.05
N GLU A 31 1.85 -18.23 6.06
CA GLU A 31 0.59 -18.11 6.80
C GLU A 31 0.47 -16.80 7.58
N SER A 32 1.56 -16.04 7.75
CA SER A 32 1.52 -14.71 8.37
C SER A 32 0.77 -13.65 7.53
N HIS A 33 0.52 -13.94 6.25
CA HIS A 33 -0.23 -13.08 5.33
C HIS A 33 -1.69 -13.53 5.15
N LEU A 34 -2.17 -14.45 5.99
CA LEU A 34 -3.58 -14.87 6.00
C LEU A 34 -4.46 -13.85 6.72
N GLY A 35 -5.58 -13.50 6.08
CA GLY A 35 -6.60 -12.63 6.63
C GLY A 35 -7.98 -13.28 6.63
N MET A 36 -8.88 -12.77 7.48
CA MET A 36 -10.30 -13.09 7.40
C MET A 36 -11.03 -11.95 6.68
N PHE A 37 -11.88 -12.31 5.72
CA PHE A 37 -12.55 -11.35 4.86
C PHE A 37 -14.06 -11.54 4.91
N ARG A 38 -14.78 -10.44 4.72
CA ARG A 38 -16.22 -10.40 4.48
C ARG A 38 -16.48 -9.91 3.07
N TRP A 39 -17.34 -10.61 2.33
CA TRP A 39 -17.75 -10.17 1.01
C TRP A 39 -18.66 -8.94 1.09
N ASN A 40 -18.35 -7.90 0.31
CA ASN A 40 -19.20 -6.74 0.12
C ASN A 40 -19.84 -6.79 -1.29
N PRO A 41 -21.15 -7.12 -1.40
CA PRO A 41 -21.82 -7.22 -2.70
C PRO A 41 -22.02 -5.87 -3.38
N ASP A 42 -22.08 -4.76 -2.63
CA ASP A 42 -22.30 -3.42 -3.19
C ASP A 42 -21.07 -2.90 -3.93
N ARG A 43 -19.87 -3.31 -3.47
CA ARG A 43 -18.58 -2.95 -4.08
C ARG A 43 -17.92 -4.08 -4.85
N ASN A 44 -18.55 -5.25 -4.88
CA ASN A 44 -18.05 -6.47 -5.52
C ASN A 44 -16.60 -6.79 -5.11
N ASN A 45 -16.29 -6.69 -3.81
CA ASN A 45 -14.95 -6.94 -3.28
C ASN A 45 -14.96 -7.61 -1.90
N TRP A 46 -13.82 -8.20 -1.54
CA TRP A 46 -13.56 -8.73 -0.20
C TRP A 46 -13.07 -7.60 0.71
N GLN A 47 -13.64 -7.48 1.90
CA GLN A 47 -13.23 -6.51 2.93
C GLN A 47 -12.54 -7.24 4.08
N LEU A 48 -11.33 -6.81 4.43
CA LEU A 48 -10.63 -7.36 5.58
C LEU A 48 -11.44 -7.14 6.86
N MET A 49 -11.50 -8.18 7.68
CA MET A 49 -12.04 -8.13 9.03
C MET A 49 -10.92 -8.13 10.05
N THR A 50 -11.13 -7.44 11.16
CA THR A 50 -10.29 -7.62 12.34
C THR A 50 -10.48 -9.04 12.85
N ALA A 51 -9.46 -9.86 12.67
CA ALA A 51 -9.36 -11.21 13.21
C ALA A 51 -8.04 -11.35 13.96
N GLN A 52 -8.06 -12.07 15.08
CA GLN A 52 -6.86 -12.50 15.77
C GLN A 52 -6.45 -13.85 15.21
N ALA A 53 -5.27 -13.90 14.59
CA ALA A 53 -4.63 -15.13 14.17
C ALA A 53 -3.85 -15.75 15.34
N ASP A 54 -4.05 -17.03 15.56
CA ASP A 54 -3.26 -17.91 16.42
C ASP A 54 -2.77 -19.06 15.54
N LEU A 55 -1.76 -18.73 14.71
CA LEU A 55 -1.19 -19.60 13.69
C LEU A 55 -0.65 -20.93 14.27
N PRO A 56 0.05 -20.96 15.44
CA PRO A 56 0.49 -22.23 16.02
C PRO A 56 -0.64 -23.21 16.36
N ASN A 57 -1.86 -22.71 16.55
CA ASN A 57 -3.05 -23.50 16.83
C ASN A 57 -4.05 -23.54 15.67
N ASN A 58 -3.65 -23.08 14.47
CA ASN A 58 -4.48 -23.01 13.26
C ASN A 58 -5.84 -22.36 13.50
N LYS A 59 -5.87 -21.27 14.27
CA LYS A 59 -7.11 -20.64 14.72
C LYS A 59 -7.17 -19.17 14.34
N PHE A 60 -8.26 -18.77 13.69
CA PHE A 60 -8.65 -17.38 13.53
C PHE A 60 -9.86 -17.08 14.41
N THR A 61 -9.83 -15.95 15.11
CA THR A 61 -10.93 -15.49 15.96
C THR A 61 -11.38 -14.11 15.50
N ALA A 62 -12.66 -13.97 15.13
CA ALA A 62 -13.24 -12.68 14.74
C ALA A 62 -14.65 -12.51 15.35
N SER A 63 -15.02 -11.26 15.58
CA SER A 63 -16.37 -10.89 16.03
C SER A 63 -17.25 -10.58 14.82
N ILE A 64 -18.32 -11.35 14.63
CA ILE A 64 -19.28 -11.15 13.55
C ILE A 64 -20.43 -10.27 14.06
N THR A 65 -20.49 -9.02 13.63
CA THR A 65 -21.56 -8.07 14.01
C THR A 65 -22.65 -7.94 12.94
N GLN A 66 -22.44 -8.51 11.76
CA GLN A 66 -23.37 -8.48 10.62
C GLN A 66 -23.38 -9.83 9.92
N LEU A 67 -24.54 -10.28 9.46
CA LEU A 67 -24.64 -11.47 8.61
C LEU A 67 -23.96 -11.23 7.25
N GLY A 68 -23.49 -12.30 6.61
CA GLY A 68 -22.86 -12.22 5.29
C GLY A 68 -22.04 -13.47 4.95
N THR A 69 -21.28 -13.37 3.86
CA THR A 69 -20.32 -14.39 3.42
C THR A 69 -18.94 -14.03 3.94
N PHE A 70 -18.24 -15.03 4.50
CA PHE A 70 -16.91 -14.89 5.08
C PHE A 70 -15.95 -15.90 4.46
N ALA A 71 -14.68 -15.53 4.33
CA ALA A 71 -13.63 -16.41 3.86
C ALA A 71 -12.33 -16.15 4.63
N LEU A 72 -11.47 -17.17 4.70
CA LEU A 72 -10.05 -16.96 4.93
C LEU A 72 -9.40 -16.79 3.55
N GLY A 73 -8.51 -15.81 3.42
CA GLY A 73 -7.83 -15.50 2.18
C GLY A 73 -6.34 -15.31 2.39
N TYR A 74 -5.58 -15.61 1.36
CA TYR A 74 -4.16 -15.31 1.25
C TYR A 74 -3.99 -14.22 0.20
N ASP A 75 -3.30 -13.15 0.56
CA ASP A 75 -2.73 -12.23 -0.42
C ASP A 75 -1.21 -12.27 -0.29
N GLY A 76 -0.54 -12.53 -1.41
CA GLY A 76 0.91 -12.46 -1.51
C GLY A 76 1.37 -11.44 -2.54
N GLY A 77 0.44 -10.65 -3.08
CA GLY A 77 0.72 -9.54 -3.97
C GLY A 77 1.18 -8.34 -3.14
N GLN A 78 2.35 -7.82 -3.45
CA GLN A 78 2.75 -6.53 -2.92
C GLN A 78 2.02 -5.40 -3.65
N PRO A 79 1.80 -4.24 -2.98
CA PRO A 79 1.37 -3.02 -3.64
C PRO A 79 2.22 -2.66 -4.86
N GLU A 80 1.54 -2.28 -5.95
CA GLU A 80 2.17 -1.69 -7.14
C GLU A 80 2.31 -0.17 -6.94
N ILE A 81 3.53 0.33 -7.08
CA ILE A 81 3.87 1.73 -6.86
C ILE A 81 4.55 2.28 -8.10
N SER A 82 3.99 3.35 -8.66
CA SER A 82 4.52 4.05 -9.85
C SER A 82 4.73 5.52 -9.55
N ILE A 83 5.98 5.98 -9.53
CA ILE A 83 6.28 7.42 -9.38
C ILE A 83 6.16 8.08 -10.77
N LEU A 84 5.19 8.96 -10.92
CA LEU A 84 4.80 9.57 -12.20
C LEU A 84 5.58 10.86 -12.48
N SER A 85 5.92 11.62 -11.43
CA SER A 85 6.67 12.87 -11.53
C SER A 85 7.47 13.12 -10.25
N PRO A 86 8.71 13.63 -10.34
CA PRO A 86 9.53 13.68 -11.56
C PRO A 86 9.81 12.29 -12.13
N THR A 87 10.00 12.19 -13.45
CA THR A 87 10.34 10.90 -14.08
C THR A 87 11.80 10.52 -13.76
N ASN A 88 12.08 9.22 -13.68
CA ASN A 88 13.42 8.74 -13.35
C ASN A 88 14.46 9.23 -14.38
N GLY A 89 15.56 9.78 -13.88
CA GLY A 89 16.65 10.36 -14.68
C GLY A 89 16.35 11.74 -15.28
N SER A 90 15.19 12.34 -14.99
CA SER A 90 14.86 13.66 -15.53
C SER A 90 15.75 14.77 -14.97
N ILE A 91 15.98 15.81 -15.79
CA ILE A 91 16.57 17.07 -15.37
C ILE A 91 15.46 18.13 -15.38
N ILE A 92 15.23 18.78 -14.25
CA ILE A 92 14.20 19.80 -14.08
C ILE A 92 14.82 21.10 -13.59
N SER A 93 14.24 22.23 -13.99
CA SER A 93 14.63 23.55 -13.49
C SER A 93 13.74 24.06 -12.36
N ASN A 94 12.58 23.42 -12.14
CA ASN A 94 11.67 23.75 -11.06
C ASN A 94 12.23 23.21 -9.74
N THR A 95 12.50 24.11 -8.79
CA THR A 95 12.98 23.77 -7.44
C THR A 95 11.84 23.40 -6.48
N LEU A 96 10.58 23.59 -6.87
CA LEU A 96 9.39 23.14 -6.14
C LEU A 96 8.56 22.20 -7.03
N PRO A 97 9.11 21.04 -7.46
CA PRO A 97 8.36 20.12 -8.30
C PRO A 97 7.20 19.49 -7.54
N LEU A 98 6.06 19.31 -8.23
CA LEU A 98 5.05 18.38 -7.76
C LEU A 98 5.60 16.96 -7.89
N ILE A 99 5.74 16.29 -6.76
CA ILE A 99 6.03 14.86 -6.69
C ILE A 99 4.69 14.14 -6.69
N ASN A 100 4.50 13.22 -7.63
CA ASN A 100 3.26 12.47 -7.81
C ASN A 100 3.56 10.99 -8.03
N ALA A 101 2.81 10.12 -7.37
CA ALA A 101 2.88 8.68 -7.52
C ALA A 101 1.48 8.05 -7.48
N LEU A 102 1.37 6.87 -8.07
CA LEU A 102 0.21 5.99 -7.94
C LEU A 102 0.59 4.81 -7.03
N VAL A 103 -0.23 4.55 -6.02
CA VAL A 103 -0.11 3.43 -5.08
C VAL A 103 -1.40 2.63 -5.16
N ALA A 104 -1.32 1.45 -5.76
CA ALA A 104 -2.46 0.57 -5.98
C ALA A 104 -2.15 -0.84 -5.51
N ASP A 105 -3.19 -1.57 -5.13
CA ASP A 105 -3.10 -2.99 -4.87
C ASP A 105 -4.27 -3.69 -5.58
N THR A 106 -4.00 -4.87 -6.15
CA THR A 106 -5.00 -5.66 -6.89
C THR A 106 -5.66 -6.73 -6.05
N GLY A 107 -5.14 -6.97 -4.84
CA GLY A 107 -5.68 -7.93 -3.90
C GLY A 107 -6.54 -7.27 -2.83
N VAL A 108 -6.10 -7.33 -1.58
CA VAL A 108 -6.92 -6.98 -0.40
C VAL A 108 -6.96 -5.49 -0.09
N GLY A 109 -6.20 -4.69 -0.83
CA GLY A 109 -6.15 -3.24 -0.74
C GLY A 109 -5.01 -2.72 0.13
N ILE A 110 -4.73 -1.43 -0.03
CA ILE A 110 -3.66 -0.71 0.69
C ILE A 110 -4.08 -0.42 2.13
N ASN A 111 -3.16 -0.60 3.09
CA ASN A 111 -3.29 0.00 4.41
C ASN A 111 -2.84 1.48 4.34
N PRO A 112 -3.77 2.47 4.39
CA PRO A 112 -3.42 3.87 4.13
C PRO A 112 -2.42 4.46 5.14
N THR A 113 -2.34 3.90 6.34
CA THR A 113 -1.42 4.36 7.39
C THR A 113 0.04 3.99 7.14
N THR A 114 0.30 3.11 6.18
CA THR A 114 1.64 2.63 5.83
C THR A 114 2.21 3.31 4.59
N VAL A 115 1.41 4.15 3.91
CA VAL A 115 1.85 4.89 2.72
C VAL A 115 2.81 5.99 3.16
N GLU A 116 4.08 5.84 2.77
CA GLU A 116 5.18 6.72 3.14
C GLU A 116 5.88 7.22 1.88
N MET A 117 6.21 8.52 1.85
CA MET A 117 7.11 9.11 0.86
C MET A 117 8.36 9.61 1.57
N ARG A 118 9.52 9.33 0.98
CA ARG A 118 10.81 9.91 1.36
C ARG A 118 11.38 10.74 0.22
N LEU A 119 11.93 11.89 0.57
CA LEU A 119 12.77 12.71 -0.31
C LEU A 119 14.16 12.76 0.30
N ASP A 120 15.17 12.31 -0.46
CA ASP A 120 16.57 12.23 -0.02
C ASP A 120 16.74 11.47 1.30
N GLY A 121 15.97 10.40 1.46
CA GLY A 121 15.96 9.53 2.64
C GLY A 121 15.16 10.05 3.84
N GLN A 122 14.67 11.30 3.79
CA GLN A 122 13.86 11.89 4.85
C GLN A 122 12.37 11.71 4.57
N VAL A 123 11.59 11.30 5.58
CA VAL A 123 10.13 11.18 5.47
C VAL A 123 9.52 12.57 5.26
N VAL A 124 8.65 12.70 4.27
CA VAL A 124 7.95 13.95 3.95
C VAL A 124 6.44 13.76 4.03
N SER A 125 5.73 14.81 4.46
CA SER A 125 4.27 14.79 4.53
C SER A 125 3.65 14.78 3.14
N ALA A 126 3.10 13.66 2.69
CA ALA A 126 2.40 13.52 1.41
C ALA A 126 0.91 13.25 1.61
N THR A 127 0.08 13.63 0.64
CA THR A 127 -1.37 13.41 0.66
C THR A 127 -1.70 12.16 -0.16
N TYR A 128 -2.20 11.12 0.51
CA TYR A 128 -2.70 9.91 -0.13
C TYR A 128 -4.22 9.96 -0.29
N ASN A 129 -4.72 9.77 -1.51
CA ASN A 129 -6.15 9.67 -1.80
C ASN A 129 -6.55 8.20 -1.92
N THR A 130 -7.23 7.67 -0.90
CA THR A 130 -7.67 6.26 -0.86
C THR A 130 -8.68 5.89 -1.94
N GLY A 131 -9.32 6.88 -2.58
CA GLY A 131 -10.28 6.65 -3.67
C GLY A 131 -9.62 6.51 -5.04
N THR A 132 -8.48 7.17 -5.26
CA THR A 132 -7.78 7.17 -6.56
C THR A 132 -6.43 6.44 -6.53
N GLY A 133 -5.87 6.20 -5.35
CA GLY A 133 -4.50 5.69 -5.18
C GLY A 133 -3.42 6.75 -5.40
N GLU A 134 -3.79 8.01 -5.65
CA GLU A 134 -2.80 9.07 -5.88
C GLU A 134 -2.11 9.49 -4.58
N LEU A 135 -0.79 9.65 -4.65
CA LEU A 135 0.06 10.16 -3.58
C LEU A 135 0.79 11.40 -4.10
N THR A 136 0.56 12.55 -3.47
CA THR A 136 1.09 13.83 -3.93
C THR A 136 1.86 14.58 -2.85
N ARG A 137 2.93 15.28 -3.27
CA ARG A 137 3.73 16.17 -2.41
C ARG A 137 4.23 17.38 -3.19
N LEU A 138 4.00 18.56 -2.64
CA LEU A 138 4.74 19.78 -2.96
C LEU A 138 5.77 20.03 -1.85
N PRO A 139 7.08 20.12 -2.14
CA PRO A 139 8.08 20.52 -1.14
C PRO A 139 7.73 21.88 -0.53
N ASP A 140 7.96 22.03 0.78
CA ASP A 140 7.71 23.31 1.47
C ASP A 140 8.86 24.31 1.25
N VAL A 141 10.04 23.80 0.87
CA VAL A 141 11.27 24.55 0.64
C VAL A 141 11.82 24.18 -0.73
N PRO A 142 12.38 25.15 -1.50
CA PRO A 142 13.05 24.87 -2.76
C PRO A 142 14.15 23.82 -2.61
N LEU A 143 14.13 22.82 -3.48
CA LEU A 143 15.19 21.84 -3.62
C LEU A 143 16.46 22.52 -4.12
N THR A 144 17.60 22.08 -3.62
CA THR A 144 18.92 22.53 -4.04
C THR A 144 19.23 22.07 -5.46
N GLU A 145 20.24 22.66 -6.10
CA GLU A 145 20.76 22.04 -7.33
C GLU A 145 21.45 20.71 -7.00
N GLY A 146 21.29 19.74 -7.91
CA GLY A 146 21.88 18.42 -7.77
C GLY A 146 20.86 17.29 -7.89
N THR A 147 21.32 16.07 -7.63
CA THR A 147 20.50 14.86 -7.71
C THR A 147 19.68 14.68 -6.44
N HIS A 148 18.39 14.44 -6.62
CA HIS A 148 17.42 14.14 -5.58
C HIS A 148 16.81 12.75 -5.81
N THR A 149 16.44 12.08 -4.73
CA THR A 149 15.86 10.73 -4.75
C THR A 149 14.50 10.73 -4.08
N VAL A 150 13.47 10.21 -4.77
CA VAL A 150 12.15 9.94 -4.18
C VAL A 150 12.01 8.44 -4.00
N THR A 151 11.65 8.03 -2.78
CA THR A 151 11.23 6.66 -2.49
C THR A 151 9.80 6.68 -1.96
N VAL A 152 8.96 5.80 -2.47
CA VAL A 152 7.59 5.59 -1.97
C VAL A 152 7.45 4.14 -1.56
N SER A 153 6.91 3.90 -0.37
CA SER A 153 6.59 2.57 0.14
C SER A 153 5.17 2.53 0.69
N ALA A 154 4.54 1.37 0.59
CA ALA A 154 3.24 1.10 1.19
C ALA A 154 3.14 -0.39 1.51
N ALA A 155 2.32 -0.73 2.50
CA ALA A 155 1.89 -2.09 2.76
C ALA A 155 0.42 -2.26 2.41
N ASP A 156 0.05 -3.46 1.98
CA ASP A 156 -1.34 -3.87 1.93
C ASP A 156 -1.90 -4.13 3.34
N VAL A 157 -3.17 -4.53 3.42
CA VAL A 157 -3.81 -4.78 4.72
C VAL A 157 -3.38 -6.07 5.42
N VAL A 158 -2.67 -6.98 4.75
CA VAL A 158 -2.12 -8.22 5.34
C VAL A 158 -0.60 -8.21 5.51
N GLY A 159 0.07 -7.10 5.18
CA GLY A 159 1.47 -6.83 5.46
C GLY A 159 2.43 -6.97 4.28
N ASN A 160 1.98 -7.25 3.06
CA ASN A 160 2.87 -7.26 1.89
C ASN A 160 3.35 -5.83 1.59
N VAL A 161 4.65 -5.63 1.44
CA VAL A 161 5.26 -4.30 1.25
C VAL A 161 5.72 -4.10 -0.19
N GLY A 162 5.24 -3.03 -0.81
CA GLY A 162 5.72 -2.52 -2.10
C GLY A 162 6.62 -1.31 -1.93
N THR A 163 7.59 -1.13 -2.82
CA THR A 163 8.47 0.05 -2.83
C THR A 163 8.84 0.44 -4.26
N ALA A 164 8.85 1.74 -4.56
CA ALA A 164 9.40 2.30 -5.79
C ALA A 164 10.37 3.43 -5.47
N THR A 165 11.39 3.61 -6.32
CA THR A 165 12.37 4.69 -6.19
C THR A 165 12.69 5.29 -7.54
N VAL A 166 12.77 6.62 -7.61
CA VAL A 166 13.27 7.36 -8.78
C VAL A 166 14.28 8.41 -8.35
N THR A 167 15.17 8.75 -9.27
CA THR A 167 16.13 9.84 -9.11
C THR A 167 15.87 10.91 -10.16
N PHE A 168 16.09 12.17 -9.82
CA PHE A 168 16.00 13.29 -10.77
C PHE A 168 17.04 14.35 -10.39
N THR A 169 17.37 15.25 -11.33
CA THR A 169 18.34 16.32 -11.09
C THR A 169 17.68 17.67 -11.19
N VAL A 170 17.86 18.50 -10.19
CA VAL A 170 17.49 19.92 -10.21
C VAL A 170 18.67 20.71 -10.76
N GLN A 171 18.46 21.44 -11.84
CA GLN A 171 19.46 22.32 -12.46
C GLN A 171 18.81 23.66 -12.76
N GLN A 172 19.17 24.72 -12.04
CA GLN A 172 18.68 26.06 -12.37
C GLN A 172 19.45 26.55 -13.60
N GLY A 173 18.72 27.09 -14.57
CA GLY A 173 19.37 27.69 -15.73
C GLY A 173 20.27 28.83 -15.28
N SER A 174 21.54 28.82 -15.67
CA SER A 174 22.47 29.92 -15.41
C SER A 174 21.87 31.22 -15.93
N LYS A 175 21.51 32.16 -15.04
CA LYS A 175 21.12 33.51 -15.46
C LYS A 175 22.36 34.23 -15.99
N LEU A 176 22.52 34.27 -17.32
CA LEU A 176 23.53 35.07 -18.00
C LEU A 176 23.10 36.55 -17.99
N TYR A 177 23.69 37.33 -17.09
CA TYR A 177 23.63 38.79 -17.16
C TYR A 177 24.81 39.29 -18.02
N LEU A 178 24.52 39.76 -19.23
CA LEU A 178 25.52 40.45 -20.05
C LEU A 178 25.55 41.94 -19.66
N PRO A 179 26.73 42.55 -19.39
CA PRO A 179 26.81 43.98 -19.17
C PRO A 179 26.44 44.73 -20.46
N ILE A 180 25.45 45.62 -20.40
CA ILE A 180 25.23 46.63 -21.44
C ILE A 180 26.27 47.73 -21.21
N ILE A 181 27.20 47.88 -22.16
CA ILE A 181 28.06 49.08 -22.22
C ILE A 181 27.33 50.10 -23.10
N LEU A 182 26.72 51.10 -22.47
CA LEU A 182 26.25 52.29 -23.18
C LEU A 182 27.49 53.13 -23.55
N LYS A 183 27.66 53.43 -24.83
CA LYS A 183 28.63 54.40 -25.35
C LYS A 183 27.92 55.67 -25.76
#